data_AF-A0ABD6QBZ6-F1
#
_entry.id   AF-A0ABD6QBZ6-F1
#
_cell.length_a   1.000
_cell.length_b   1.000
_cell.length_c   1.000
_cell.angle_alpha   90.00
_cell.angle_beta   90.00
_cell.angle_gamma   90.00
#
_symmetry.space_group_name_H-M   'P 1'
#
loop_
_entity.id
_entity.type
_entity.pdbx_description
1 polymer ?
#
loop_
_entity_poly.entity_id
_entity_poly.type
_entity_poly.pdbx_seq_one_letter_code
_entity_poly.pdbx_strand_id
1 'polypeptide(L)'
;MSDEPSFVDVVNPTQAEIRAWAYSGAFEPMQDWDLIIAEMDNLALLLELVGDRACPARKYLLDSLFCLVGHSDCTDPRLLSAAETARASSDVWIATWGRRVCLVVHHSSVFNRADWCGLDGFRSDPDG
;
A
#
# COMPACT_ATOMS: atom_id res chain seq x y z
N MET A 1 24.71 -14.55 8.61
CA MET A 1 23.54 -15.44 8.59
C MET A 1 22.37 -14.52 8.70
N SER A 2 21.69 -14.22 7.60
CA SER A 2 20.49 -13.39 7.66
C SER A 2 19.42 -14.25 8.31
N ASP A 3 18.91 -13.84 9.47
CA ASP A 3 17.65 -14.38 9.96
C ASP A 3 16.60 -14.03 8.91
N GLU A 4 16.11 -15.04 8.19
CA GLU A 4 14.95 -14.84 7.34
C GLU A 4 13.79 -14.34 8.21
N PRO A 5 12.98 -13.40 7.71
CA PRO A 5 11.82 -12.92 8.46
C PRO A 5 10.90 -14.12 8.75
N SER A 6 10.61 -14.33 10.03
CA SER A 6 9.73 -15.39 10.51
C SER A 6 8.37 -14.81 10.86
N PHE A 7 7.31 -15.52 10.48
CA PHE A 7 5.93 -15.17 10.77
C PHE A 7 5.34 -16.22 11.72
N VAL A 8 4.67 -15.76 12.77
CA VAL A 8 3.85 -16.63 13.64
C VAL A 8 2.64 -17.15 12.86
N ASP A 9 2.00 -16.27 12.09
CA ASP A 9 0.93 -16.59 11.15
C ASP A 9 1.09 -15.75 9.88
N VAL A 10 1.44 -16.40 8.76
CA VAL A 10 1.73 -15.71 7.49
C VAL A 10 0.49 -15.08 6.85
N VAL A 11 -0.72 -15.57 7.17
CA VAL A 11 -1.98 -15.01 6.68
C VAL A 11 -2.59 -13.96 7.61
N ASN A 12 -1.97 -13.74 8.77
CA ASN A 12 -2.33 -12.69 9.72
C ASN A 12 -1.08 -12.10 10.39
N PRO A 13 -0.17 -11.50 9.59
CA PRO A 13 1.11 -11.02 10.11
C PRO A 13 0.89 -9.77 10.97
N THR A 14 1.65 -9.68 12.05
CA THR A 14 1.74 -8.46 12.86
C THR A 14 2.48 -7.36 12.10
N GLN A 15 2.22 -6.11 12.46
CA GLN A 15 2.94 -4.96 11.91
C GLN A 15 4.47 -5.04 12.09
N ALA A 16 4.93 -5.67 13.17
CA ALA A 16 6.34 -5.89 13.43
C ALA A 16 6.95 -6.90 12.44
N GLU A 17 6.23 -7.98 12.14
CA GLU A 17 6.66 -8.99 11.16
C GLU A 17 6.65 -8.42 9.74
N ILE A 18 5.63 -7.65 9.37
CA ILE A 18 5.58 -6.93 8.08
C ILE A 18 6.79 -6.01 7.94
N ARG A 19 7.12 -5.22 8.97
CA ARG A 19 8.29 -4.33 8.97
C ARG A 19 9.58 -5.13 8.85
N ALA A 20 9.75 -6.19 9.63
CA ALA A 20 10.96 -7.03 9.56
C ALA A 20 11.16 -7.61 8.16
N TRP A 21 10.08 -8.13 7.55
CA TRP A 21 10.10 -8.60 6.17
C TRP A 21 10.46 -7.49 5.18
N ALA A 22 9.87 -6.31 5.32
CA ALA A 22 10.05 -5.20 4.39
C ALA A 22 11.53 -4.77 4.23
N TYR A 23 12.33 -4.93 5.29
CA TYR A 23 13.77 -4.63 5.31
C TYR A 23 14.68 -5.85 5.14
N SER A 24 14.12 -7.06 5.03
CA SER A 24 14.91 -8.30 4.94
C SER A 24 15.52 -8.55 3.56
N GLY A 25 14.91 -8.01 2.50
CA GLY A 25 15.24 -8.34 1.11
C GLY A 25 14.75 -9.74 0.67
N ALA A 26 14.00 -10.45 1.50
CA ALA A 26 13.36 -11.71 1.14
C ALA A 26 12.24 -11.48 0.11
N PHE A 27 11.89 -12.54 -0.62
CA PHE A 27 10.71 -12.56 -1.49
C PHE A 27 9.42 -12.54 -0.65
N GLU A 28 8.28 -12.34 -1.32
CA GLU A 28 6.97 -12.47 -0.69
C GLU A 28 6.84 -13.85 0.00
N PRO A 29 6.29 -13.92 1.24
CA PRO A 29 6.19 -15.17 1.98
C PRO A 29 5.24 -16.19 1.33
N MET A 30 4.25 -15.72 0.56
CA MET A 30 3.29 -16.53 -0.17
C MET A 30 2.63 -15.75 -1.31
N GLN A 31 1.88 -16.46 -2.15
CA GLN A 31 1.07 -15.83 -3.20
C GLN A 31 0.00 -14.90 -2.60
N ASP A 32 -0.30 -13.81 -3.30
CA ASP A 32 -1.32 -12.81 -2.94
C ASP A 32 -1.06 -12.14 -1.58
N TRP A 33 0.20 -12.16 -1.12
CA TRP A 33 0.56 -11.58 0.18
C TRP A 33 0.42 -10.06 0.21
N ASP A 34 0.46 -9.41 -0.96
CA ASP A 34 0.15 -7.99 -1.13
C ASP A 34 -1.31 -7.69 -0.75
N LEU A 35 -2.23 -8.62 -0.99
CA LEU A 35 -3.62 -8.55 -0.55
C LEU A 35 -3.76 -8.82 0.95
N ILE A 36 -3.00 -9.78 1.50
CA ILE A 36 -3.04 -10.15 2.93
C ILE A 36 -2.67 -8.95 3.81
N ILE A 37 -1.67 -8.16 3.43
CA ILE A 37 -1.22 -7.02 4.23
C ILE A 37 -1.98 -5.72 3.92
N ALA A 38 -2.81 -5.70 2.86
CA ALA A 38 -3.59 -4.55 2.39
C ALA A 38 -4.83 -4.27 3.23
N GLU A 39 -4.66 -4.25 4.55
CA GLU A 39 -5.72 -4.07 5.54
C GLU A 39 -5.72 -2.65 6.11
N MET A 40 -6.90 -2.15 6.48
CA MET A 40 -7.03 -0.80 7.06
C MET A 40 -6.20 -0.59 8.32
N ASP A 41 -6.01 -1.64 9.12
CA ASP A 41 -5.18 -1.58 10.34
C ASP A 41 -3.69 -1.45 10.01
N ASN A 42 -3.26 -1.81 8.79
CA ASN A 42 -1.90 -1.64 8.31
C ASN A 42 -1.70 -0.32 7.53
N LEU A 43 -2.75 0.47 7.28
CA LEU A 43 -2.68 1.68 6.45
C LEU A 43 -1.53 2.63 6.85
N ALA A 44 -1.41 2.93 8.14
CA ALA A 44 -0.37 3.81 8.65
C ALA A 44 1.04 3.22 8.46
N LEU A 45 1.20 1.91 8.70
CA LEU A 45 2.46 1.21 8.50
C LEU A 45 2.86 1.20 7.03
N LEU A 46 1.91 0.89 6.12
CA LEU A 46 2.17 0.87 4.68
C LEU A 46 2.64 2.26 4.20
N LEU A 47 1.97 3.33 4.63
CA LEU A 47 2.38 4.71 4.30
C LEU A 47 3.77 5.06 4.85
N GLU A 48 4.08 4.65 6.09
CA GLU A 48 5.40 4.84 6.70
C GLU A 48 6.50 4.15 5.86
N LEU A 49 6.32 2.86 5.56
CA LEU A 49 7.32 2.07 4.87
C LEU A 49 7.47 2.47 3.39
N VAL A 50 6.38 2.84 2.72
CA VAL A 50 6.44 3.39 1.36
C VAL A 50 7.17 4.74 1.33
N GLY A 51 7.05 5.53 2.41
CA GLY A 51 7.72 6.82 2.54
C GLY A 51 9.21 6.73 2.78
N ASP A 52 9.70 5.57 3.24
CA ASP A 52 11.11 5.32 3.43
C ASP A 52 11.77 4.86 2.13
N ARG A 53 12.61 5.72 1.56
CA ARG A 53 13.40 5.43 0.36
C ARG A 53 14.44 4.33 0.57
N ALA A 54 14.81 4.02 1.82
CA ALA A 54 15.72 2.93 2.14
C ALA A 54 15.01 1.57 2.25
N CYS A 55 13.67 1.53 2.27
CA CYS A 55 12.92 0.28 2.37
C CYS A 55 13.05 -0.56 1.07
N PRO A 56 13.67 -1.75 1.12
CA PRO A 56 13.79 -2.63 -0.05
C PRO A 56 12.45 -3.03 -0.65
N ALA A 57 11.45 -3.30 0.19
CA ALA A 57 10.11 -3.71 -0.25
C ALA A 57 9.20 -2.53 -0.65
N ARG A 58 9.71 -1.29 -0.71
CA ARG A 58 8.92 -0.07 -0.96
C ARG A 58 7.95 -0.19 -2.13
N LYS A 59 8.40 -0.75 -3.27
CA LYS A 59 7.55 -0.91 -4.46
C LYS A 59 6.39 -1.87 -4.19
N TYR A 60 6.68 -3.02 -3.58
CA TYR A 60 5.67 -4.02 -3.21
C TYR A 60 4.64 -3.45 -2.25
N LEU A 61 5.08 -2.70 -1.24
CA LEU A 61 4.20 -2.09 -0.26
C LEU A 61 3.31 -0.99 -0.87
N LEU A 62 3.80 -0.31 -1.92
CA LEU A 62 2.96 0.60 -2.69
C LEU A 62 1.84 -0.17 -3.42
N ASP A 63 2.13 -1.34 -4.00
CA ASP A 63 1.11 -2.21 -4.60
C ASP A 63 0.03 -2.61 -3.57
N SER A 64 0.44 -3.02 -2.37
CA SER A 64 -0.48 -3.30 -1.26
C SER A 64 -1.34 -2.09 -0.88
N LEU A 65 -0.77 -0.88 -0.88
CA LEU A 65 -1.49 0.35 -0.56
C LEU A 65 -2.57 0.68 -1.62
N PHE A 66 -2.33 0.36 -2.89
CA PHE A 66 -3.36 0.45 -3.95
C PHE A 66 -4.43 -0.63 -3.79
N CYS A 67 -4.03 -1.87 -3.45
CA CYS A 67 -4.96 -2.96 -3.18
C CYS A 67 -5.89 -2.66 -2.00
N LEU A 68 -5.37 -2.03 -0.94
CA LEU A 68 -6.13 -1.64 0.24
C LEU A 68 -7.34 -0.78 -0.14
N VAL A 69 -7.13 0.22 -1.01
CA VAL A 69 -8.20 1.10 -1.51
C VAL A 69 -9.25 0.31 -2.27
N GLY A 70 -8.84 -0.67 -3.08
CA GLY A 70 -9.75 -1.48 -3.90
C GLY A 70 -10.64 -2.46 -3.12
N HIS A 71 -10.33 -2.71 -1.84
CA HIS A 71 -11.10 -3.59 -0.94
C HIS A 71 -11.73 -2.85 0.24
N SER A 72 -11.26 -1.64 0.55
CA SER A 72 -11.79 -0.83 1.64
C SER A 72 -13.09 -0.13 1.28
N ASP A 73 -13.85 0.24 2.30
CA ASP A 73 -14.93 1.21 2.13
C ASP A 73 -14.32 2.58 1.79
N CYS A 74 -14.58 3.09 0.58
CA CYS A 74 -14.10 4.40 0.14
C CYS A 74 -14.61 5.57 1.00
N THR A 75 -15.59 5.33 1.88
CA THR A 75 -16.10 6.32 2.83
C THR A 75 -15.48 6.20 4.24
N ASP A 76 -14.55 5.25 4.47
CA ASP A 76 -13.86 5.13 5.77
C ASP A 76 -13.07 6.43 6.07
N PRO A 77 -13.38 7.13 7.18
CA PRO A 77 -12.75 8.40 7.52
C PRO A 77 -11.23 8.28 7.72
N ARG A 78 -10.72 7.10 8.10
CA ARG A 78 -9.27 6.85 8.22
C ARG A 78 -8.61 6.91 6.85
N LEU A 79 -9.23 6.31 5.84
CA LEU A 79 -8.73 6.32 4.47
C LEU A 79 -8.75 7.73 3.89
N LEU A 80 -9.86 8.46 4.08
CA LEU A 80 -10.00 9.84 3.62
C LEU A 80 -8.95 10.77 4.25
N SER A 81 -8.79 10.71 5.58
CA SER A 81 -7.80 11.50 6.31
C SER A 81 -6.37 11.18 5.88
N ALA A 82 -6.07 9.89 5.69
CA ALA A 82 -4.76 9.45 5.22
C ALA A 82 -4.47 9.94 3.78
N ALA A 83 -5.44 9.88 2.88
CA ALA A 83 -5.30 10.36 1.51
C ALA A 83 -5.10 11.89 1.43
N GLU A 84 -5.85 12.65 2.24
CA GLU A 84 -5.68 14.10 2.39
C GLU A 84 -4.32 14.48 2.97
N THR A 85 -3.78 13.68 3.88
CA THR A 85 -2.41 13.89 4.38
C THR A 85 -1.38 13.52 3.32
N ALA A 86 -1.58 12.39 2.65
CA ALA A 86 -0.66 11.85 1.66
C ALA A 86 -0.45 12.79 0.46
N ARG A 87 -1.49 13.47 -0.04
CA ARG A 87 -1.35 14.43 -1.16
C ARG A 87 -0.37 15.57 -0.90
N ALA A 88 -0.14 15.91 0.37
CA ALA A 88 0.81 16.95 0.78
C ALA A 88 2.23 16.41 1.03
N SER A 89 2.44 15.10 0.83
CA SER A 89 3.75 14.47 0.96
C SER A 89 4.74 15.00 -0.07
N SER A 90 6.00 15.11 0.34
CA SER A 90 7.13 15.37 -0.56
C SER A 90 7.57 14.12 -1.35
N ASP A 91 7.11 12.93 -0.93
CA ASP A 91 7.29 11.71 -1.72
C ASP A 91 6.23 11.67 -2.83
N VAL A 92 6.70 11.64 -4.08
CA VAL A 92 5.84 11.74 -5.27
C VAL A 92 4.85 10.59 -5.38
N TRP A 93 5.21 9.39 -4.89
CA TRP A 93 4.37 8.20 -4.98
C TRP A 93 3.26 8.25 -3.94
N ILE A 94 3.59 8.66 -2.71
CA ILE A 94 2.58 8.89 -1.66
C ILE A 94 1.64 10.03 -2.07
N ALA A 95 2.19 11.13 -2.58
CA ALA A 95 1.39 12.26 -3.04
C ALA A 95 0.42 11.88 -4.16
N THR A 96 0.89 11.06 -5.10
CA THR A 96 0.07 10.56 -6.20
C THR A 96 -1.01 9.60 -5.70
N TRP A 97 -0.65 8.66 -4.83
CA TRP A 97 -1.63 7.78 -4.19
C TRP A 97 -2.73 8.59 -3.49
N GLY A 98 -2.36 9.59 -2.67
CA GLY A 98 -3.32 10.44 -1.97
C GLY A 98 -4.25 11.21 -2.92
N ARG A 99 -3.70 11.84 -3.97
CA ARG A 99 -4.51 12.52 -5.00
C ARG A 99 -5.51 11.57 -5.65
N ARG A 100 -5.06 10.37 -6.02
CA ARG A 100 -5.90 9.40 -6.70
C ARG A 100 -6.99 8.83 -5.79
N VAL A 101 -6.69 8.52 -4.53
CA VAL A 101 -7.71 8.02 -3.60
C VAL A 101 -8.82 9.05 -3.45
N CYS A 102 -8.47 10.33 -3.32
CA CYS A 102 -9.48 11.38 -3.26
C CYS A 102 -10.30 11.51 -4.55
N LEU A 103 -9.71 11.29 -5.73
CA LEU A 103 -10.48 11.24 -6.98
C LEU A 103 -11.48 10.09 -7.00
N VAL A 104 -11.09 8.89 -6.55
CA VAL A 104 -11.98 7.73 -6.48
C VAL A 104 -13.18 8.00 -5.57
N VAL A 105 -12.96 8.65 -4.44
CA VAL A 105 -14.01 9.02 -3.49
C VAL A 105 -15.03 9.99 -4.11
N HIS A 106 -14.55 10.99 -4.86
CA HIS A 106 -15.41 11.99 -5.47
C HIS A 106 -16.10 11.51 -6.77
N HIS A 107 -15.58 10.46 -7.40
CA HIS A 107 -16.05 9.96 -8.69
C HIS A 107 -16.22 8.44 -8.69
N SER A 108 -16.88 7.90 -7.66
CA SER A 108 -17.04 6.45 -7.48
C SER A 108 -17.69 5.71 -8.66
N SER A 109 -18.47 6.40 -9.49
CA SER A 109 -19.11 5.85 -10.70
C SER A 109 -18.17 5.59 -11.87
N VAL A 110 -16.94 6.14 -11.86
CA VAL A 110 -15.90 5.91 -12.88
C VAL A 110 -14.71 5.10 -12.33
N PHE A 111 -14.79 4.61 -11.09
CA PHE A 111 -13.76 3.75 -10.54
C PHE A 111 -13.72 2.39 -11.27
N ASN A 112 -12.67 2.18 -12.06
CA ASN A 112 -12.35 0.88 -12.61
C ASN A 112 -11.19 0.25 -11.83
N ARG A 113 -11.51 -0.80 -11.09
CA ARG A 113 -10.54 -1.55 -10.29
C ARG A 113 -9.40 -2.16 -11.12
N ALA A 114 -9.68 -2.57 -12.36
CA ALA A 114 -8.65 -3.13 -13.25
C ALA A 114 -7.60 -2.08 -13.64
N ASP A 115 -8.02 -0.84 -13.87
CA ASP A 115 -7.11 0.28 -14.20
C ASP A 115 -6.34 0.76 -12.96
N TRP A 116 -6.91 0.55 -11.78
CA TRP A 116 -6.32 0.92 -10.49
C TRP A 116 -5.22 -0.04 -10.01
N CYS A 117 -5.48 -1.35 -10.11
CA CYS A 117 -4.58 -2.42 -9.65
C CYS A 117 -3.75 -3.07 -10.79
N GLY A 118 -4.00 -2.73 -12.06
CA GLY A 118 -3.38 -3.35 -13.23
C GLY A 118 -1.89 -3.03 -13.42
N LEU A 119 -1.15 -3.91 -14.10
CA LEU A 119 0.30 -3.79 -14.38
C LEU A 119 0.67 -2.51 -15.16
N ASP A 120 -0.19 -2.10 -16.09
CA ASP A 120 -0.08 -0.86 -16.88
C ASP A 120 -0.97 0.28 -16.33
N GLY A 121 -1.49 0.09 -15.11
CA GLY A 121 -2.40 1.02 -14.47
C GLY A 121 -1.67 2.17 -13.77
N PHE A 122 -2.47 2.98 -13.07
CA PHE A 122 -2.01 4.14 -12.32
C PHE A 122 -0.78 3.86 -11.42
N ARG A 123 -0.66 2.67 -10.82
CA ARG A 123 0.46 2.32 -9.93
C ARG A 123 1.86 2.45 -10.55
N SER A 124 1.99 2.40 -11.87
CA SER A 124 3.28 2.36 -12.57
C SER A 124 3.77 3.74 -13.01
N ASP A 125 2.92 4.78 -12.87
CA ASP A 125 3.20 6.14 -13.31
C ASP A 125 2.91 7.15 -12.18
N PRO A 126 3.90 7.90 -11.66
CA PRO A 126 3.67 8.92 -10.65
C PRO A 126 3.16 10.26 -11.22
N ASP A 127 3.25 10.48 -12.54
CA ASP A 127 2.88 11.72 -13.22
C ASP A 127 1.49 11.64 -13.88
N GLY A 128 1.03 10.44 -14.24
CA GLY A 128 -0.31 10.20 -14.76
C GLY A 128 -0.35 9.26 -15.94
#